data_AF-A0A944Y6J4-F1
#
_entry.id   AF-A0A944Y6J4-F1
#
_cell.length_a   1.000
_cell.length_b   1.000
_cell.length_c   1.000
_cell.angle_alpha   90.00
_cell.angle_beta   90.00
_cell.angle_gamma   90.00
#
_symmetry.space_group_name_H-M   'P 1'
#
loop_
_entity.id
_entity.type
_entity.pdbx_description
1 polymer ?
#
loop_
_entity_poly.entity_id
_entity_poly.type
_entity_poly.pdbx_seq_one_letter_code
_entity_poly.pdbx_strand_id
1 'polypeptide(L)'
;MTDNNDLLKELSDQLQVADDYLNGLEESKALPDELLGEYQLDLLALQHKHIPAELCSSGKLIERIDEVTCLIENVKWELDNLDKSNN
;
A
#
# COMPACT_ATOMS: atom_id res chain seq x y z
N MET A 1 1.31 -19.71 -15.87
CA MET A 1 2.41 -19.04 -15.16
C MET A 1 2.26 -17.57 -15.46
N THR A 2 2.01 -16.74 -14.46
CA THR A 2 2.05 -15.28 -14.60
C THR A 2 3.51 -14.89 -14.86
N ASP A 3 3.76 -14.01 -15.84
CA ASP A 3 5.11 -13.52 -16.13
C ASP A 3 5.56 -12.61 -14.97
N ASN A 4 6.84 -12.66 -14.61
CA ASN A 4 7.42 -11.74 -13.64
C ASN A 4 7.31 -10.29 -14.10
N ASN A 5 7.31 -10.02 -15.41
CA ASN A 5 7.08 -8.67 -15.93
C ASN A 5 5.66 -8.17 -15.62
N ASP A 6 4.66 -9.05 -15.73
CA ASP A 6 3.27 -8.72 -15.38
C ASP A 6 3.16 -8.44 -13.88
N LEU A 7 3.81 -9.26 -13.04
CA LEU A 7 3.82 -9.06 -11.59
C LEU A 7 4.58 -7.79 -11.17
N LEU A 8 5.68 -7.44 -11.86
CA LEU A 8 6.39 -6.18 -11.61
C LEU A 8 5.52 -4.97 -11.98
N LYS A 9 4.80 -5.06 -13.09
CA LYS A 9 3.84 -4.03 -13.50
C LYS A 9 2.71 -3.92 -12.47
N GLU A 10 2.13 -5.04 -12.06
CA GLU A 10 1.08 -5.09 -11.04
C GLU A 10 1.55 -4.47 -9.72
N LEU A 11 2.76 -4.83 -9.25
CA LEU A 11 3.33 -4.22 -8.06
C LEU A 11 3.50 -2.70 -8.21
N SER A 12 3.99 -2.24 -9.35
CA SER A 12 4.12 -0.80 -9.63
C SER A 12 2.77 -0.10 -9.63
N ASP A 13 1.75 -0.70 -10.26
CA ASP A 13 0.40 -0.15 -10.32
C ASP A 13 -0.23 -0.10 -8.92
N GLN A 14 -0.05 -1.12 -8.08
CA GLN A 14 -0.55 -1.16 -6.70
C GLN A 14 0.13 -0.11 -5.81
N LEU A 15 1.45 0.08 -5.94
CA LEU A 15 2.17 1.11 -5.20
C LEU A 15 1.68 2.51 -5.58
N GLN A 16 1.39 2.76 -6.87
CA GLN A 16 0.85 4.04 -7.32
C GLN A 16 -0.58 4.26 -6.80
N VAL A 17 -1.44 3.24 -6.89
CA VAL A 17 -2.81 3.30 -6.35
C VAL A 17 -2.80 3.59 -4.85
N ALA A 18 -1.88 2.96 -4.11
CA ALA A 18 -1.72 3.20 -2.68
C ALA A 18 -1.30 4.65 -2.38
N ASP A 19 -0.34 5.18 -3.15
CA ASP A 19 0.14 6.56 -3.01
C ASP A 19 -0.98 7.58 -3.30
N ASP A 20 -1.67 7.42 -4.43
CA ASP A 20 -2.80 8.26 -4.82
C ASP A 20 -3.92 8.24 -3.76
N TYR A 21 -4.20 7.07 -3.19
CA TYR A 21 -5.20 6.91 -2.16
C TYR A 21 -4.84 7.66 -0.87
N LEU A 22 -3.62 7.49 -0.36
CA LEU A 22 -3.15 8.19 0.85
C LEU A 22 -3.11 9.71 0.64
N ASN A 23 -2.67 10.17 -0.53
CA ASN A 23 -2.68 11.60 -0.88
C ASN A 23 -4.11 12.17 -0.89
N GLY A 24 -5.09 11.42 -1.43
CA GLY A 24 -6.49 11.83 -1.36
C GLY A 24 -7.05 11.90 0.06
N LEU A 25 -6.59 11.04 0.97
CA LEU A 25 -6.95 11.10 2.39
C LEU A 25 -6.33 12.31 3.09
N GLU A 26 -5.10 12.69 2.72
CA GLU A 26 -4.44 13.90 3.20
C GLU A 26 -5.23 15.16 2.81
N GLU A 27 -5.58 15.27 1.53
CA GLU A 27 -6.34 16.42 1.00
C GLU A 27 -7.72 16.56 1.66
N SER A 28 -8.40 15.43 1.87
CA SER A 28 -9.73 15.38 2.47
C SER A 28 -9.71 15.45 4.00
N LYS A 29 -8.54 15.31 4.63
CA LYS A 29 -8.37 15.19 6.09
C LYS A 29 -9.26 14.11 6.71
N ALA A 30 -9.39 12.99 5.99
CA ALA A 30 -10.26 11.88 6.38
C ALA A 30 -9.68 11.05 7.54
N LEU A 31 -8.36 11.10 7.75
CA LEU A 31 -7.67 10.47 8.88
C LEU A 31 -6.96 11.52 9.75
N PRO A 32 -6.75 11.23 11.04
CA PRO A 32 -5.84 12.01 11.87
C PRO A 32 -4.42 12.05 11.28
N ASP A 33 -3.79 13.22 11.28
CA ASP A 33 -2.47 13.45 10.66
C ASP A 33 -1.40 12.46 11.15
N GLU A 34 -1.40 12.10 12.44
CA GLU A 34 -0.43 11.14 13.01
C GLU A 34 -0.61 9.74 12.41
N LEU A 35 -1.86 9.25 12.34
CA LEU A 35 -2.18 7.94 11.78
C LEU A 35 -1.93 7.88 10.26
N LEU A 36 -2.29 8.94 9.54
CA LEU A 36 -1.99 9.04 8.11
C LEU A 36 -0.47 9.03 7.87
N GLY A 37 0.29 9.75 8.69
CA GLY A 37 1.75 9.78 8.61
C GLY A 37 2.40 8.41 8.81
N GLU A 38 1.86 7.58 9.71
CA GLU A 38 2.33 6.19 9.88
C GLU A 38 2.14 5.37 8.60
N TYR A 39 0.96 5.44 7.97
CA TYR A 39 0.70 4.71 6.72
C TYR A 39 1.52 5.23 5.53
N GLN A 40 1.77 6.54 5.45
CA GLN A 40 2.66 7.11 4.44
C GLN A 40 4.11 6.63 4.62
N LEU A 41 4.59 6.50 5.86
CA LEU A 41 5.91 5.94 6.15
C LEU A 41 6.01 4.45 5.80
N ASP A 42 4.96 3.67 6.09
CA ASP A 42 4.90 2.26 5.71
C ASP A 42 4.90 2.07 4.18
N LEU A 43 4.14 2.88 3.44
CA LEU A 43 4.18 2.87 1.97
C LEU A 43 5.57 3.22 1.44
N LEU A 44 6.19 4.26 2.00
CA LEU A 44 7.55 4.69 1.63
C LEU A 44 8.56 3.56 1.86
N ALA A 45 8.42 2.81 2.95
CA ALA A 45 9.25 1.64 3.22
C ALA A 45 9.03 0.55 2.16
N LEU A 46 7.78 0.27 1.76
CA LEU A 46 7.48 -0.72 0.72
C LEU A 46 8.02 -0.32 -0.66
N GLN A 47 7.91 0.95 -1.04
CA GLN A 47 8.45 1.52 -2.28
C GLN A 47 9.99 1.37 -2.36
N HIS A 48 10.69 1.54 -1.25
CA HIS A 48 12.15 1.46 -1.19
C HIS A 48 12.70 0.08 -0.83
N LYS A 49 11.85 -0.88 -0.49
CA LYS A 49 12.25 -2.22 -0.11
C LYS A 49 12.66 -2.99 -1.37
N HIS A 50 13.95 -2.91 -1.72
CA HIS A 50 14.50 -3.62 -2.86
C HIS A 50 14.26 -5.14 -2.79
N ILE A 51 13.91 -5.74 -3.92
CA ILE A 51 13.98 -7.19 -4.14
C ILE A 51 15.28 -7.44 -4.92
N PRO A 52 16.30 -8.10 -4.32
CA PRO A 52 17.51 -8.46 -5.05
C PRO A 52 17.17 -9.26 -6.31
N ALA A 53 17.92 -9.06 -7.39
CA ALA A 53 17.62 -9.68 -8.68
C ALA A 53 17.58 -11.22 -8.59
N GLU A 54 18.44 -11.81 -7.76
CA GLU A 54 18.47 -13.23 -7.46
C GLU A 54 17.28 -13.75 -6.63
N LEU A 55 16.54 -12.85 -5.96
CA LEU A 55 15.36 -13.16 -5.16
C LEU A 55 14.05 -12.69 -5.83
N CYS A 56 14.14 -12.11 -7.03
CA CYS A 56 13.00 -11.65 -7.84
C CYS A 56 12.26 -12.83 -8.49
N SER A 57 11.82 -13.76 -7.64
CA SER A 57 10.92 -14.85 -7.99
C SER A 57 9.49 -14.34 -8.03
N SER A 58 8.63 -15.00 -8.81
CA SER A 58 7.20 -14.69 -8.87
C SER A 58 6.57 -14.70 -7.47
N GLY A 59 6.98 -15.62 -6.60
CA GLY A 59 6.51 -15.69 -5.21
C GLY A 59 6.84 -14.44 -4.40
N LYS A 60 8.05 -13.88 -4.52
CA LYS A 60 8.42 -12.64 -3.81
C LYS A 60 7.73 -11.39 -4.35
N LEU A 61 7.42 -11.37 -5.64
CA LEU A 61 6.63 -10.29 -6.23
C LEU A 61 5.18 -10.35 -5.71
N ILE A 62 4.57 -11.54 -5.68
CA ILE A 62 3.23 -11.75 -5.11
C ILE A 62 3.19 -11.34 -3.64
N GLU A 63 4.14 -11.81 -2.82
CA GLU A 63 4.21 -11.39 -1.41
C GLU A 63 4.29 -9.86 -1.26
N ARG A 64 5.01 -9.18 -2.16
CA ARG A 64 5.11 -7.72 -2.10
C ARG A 64 3.81 -7.03 -2.52
N ILE A 65 3.12 -7.56 -3.52
CA ILE A 65 1.78 -7.08 -3.92
C ILE A 65 0.80 -7.24 -2.75
N ASP A 66 0.85 -8.37 -2.06
CA ASP A 66 0.01 -8.64 -0.90
C ASP A 66 0.33 -7.68 0.25
N GLU A 67 1.61 -7.38 0.53
CA GLU A 67 2.02 -6.37 1.53
C GLU A 67 1.40 -4.99 1.24
N VAL A 68 1.42 -4.53 -0.02
CA VAL A 68 0.82 -3.25 -0.42
C VAL A 68 -0.71 -3.29 -0.33
N THR A 69 -1.32 -4.40 -0.72
CA THR A 69 -2.78 -4.59 -0.64
C THR A 69 -3.26 -4.55 0.81
N CYS A 70 -2.59 -5.28 1.70
CA CYS A 70 -2.89 -5.30 3.13
C CYS A 70 -2.74 -3.91 3.77
N LEU A 71 -1.75 -3.11 3.37
CA LEU A 71 -1.62 -1.73 3.84
C LEU A 71 -2.89 -0.92 3.56
N ILE A 72 -3.40 -0.98 2.33
CA ILE A 72 -4.61 -0.25 1.93
C ILE A 72 -5.88 -0.80 2.58
N GLU A 73 -5.98 -2.11 2.79
CA GLU A 73 -7.08 -2.71 3.54
C GLU A 73 -7.11 -2.22 5.00
N ASN A 74 -5.94 -2.11 5.65
CA ASN A 74 -5.85 -1.57 7.01
C ASN A 74 -6.29 -0.12 7.06
N VAL A 75 -5.84 0.73 6.13
CA VAL A 75 -6.27 2.14 6.04
C VAL A 75 -7.80 2.25 5.89
N LYS A 76 -8.41 1.43 5.03
CA LYS A 76 -9.87 1.39 4.86
C LYS A 76 -10.58 0.96 6.13
N TRP A 77 -10.04 -0.04 6.83
CA TRP A 77 -10.60 -0.51 8.09
C TRP A 77 -10.56 0.58 9.18
N GLU A 78 -9.48 1.36 9.27
CA GLU A 78 -9.41 2.50 10.19
C GLU A 78 -10.46 3.57 9.88
N LEU A 79 -10.62 3.93 8.61
CA LEU A 79 -11.65 4.87 8.16
C LEU A 79 -13.06 4.41 8.56
N ASP A 80 -13.38 3.13 8.30
CA ASP A 80 -14.68 2.54 8.64
C ASP A 80 -14.95 2.56 10.15
N ASN A 81 -13.93 2.46 10.99
CA ASN A 81 -14.08 2.48 12.46
C ASN A 81 -14.17 3.90 13.02
N LEU A 82 -13.49 4.86 12.39
CA LEU A 82 -13.63 6.28 12.75
C LEU A 82 -15.02 6.79 12.42
N ASP A 83 -15.58 6.42 11.26
CA ASP A 83 -16.95 6.79 10.87
C ASP A 83 -17.99 6.24 11.85
N LYS A 84 -17.81 4.99 12.33
CA LYS A 84 -18.68 4.38 13.34
C LYS A 84 -18.52 4.99 14.74
N SER A 85 -17.36 5.55 15.06
CA SER A 85 -17.10 6.16 16.37
C SER A 85 -17.66 7.59 16.47
N ASN A 86 -17.93 8.23 15.32
CA ASN A 86 -18.43 9.59 15.21
C ASN A 86 -19.96 9.68 14.97
N ASN A 87 -20.65 8.54 14.84
CA ASN A 87 -22.11 8.41 14.74
C ASN A 87 -22.72 7.84 16.04
#